data_AF-A0A1J5FZB3-F1
#
_entry.id   AF-A0A1J5FZB3-F1
#
_cell.length_a   1.000
_cell.length_b   1.000
_cell.length_c   1.000
_cell.angle_alpha   90.00
_cell.angle_beta   90.00
_cell.angle_gamma   90.00
#
_symmetry.space_group_name_H-M   'P 1'
#
loop_
_entity.id
_entity.type
_entity.pdbx_description
1 polymer ?
#
loop_
_entity_poly.entity_id
_entity_poly.type
_entity_poly.pdbx_seq_one_letter_code
_entity_poly.pdbx_strand_id
1 'polypeptide(L)' 'MELKTILEKNGIPIELTEDECDFLDSIYLPTKYPLGSALPYFYPDKDICKKSIVLAERVIIEVKNLVK' A
#
# COMPACT_ATOMS: atom_id res chain seq x y z
N MET A 1 7.61 4.97 -2.52
CA MET A 1 8.78 4.14 -2.88
C MET A 1 10.02 4.28 -2.01
N GLU A 2 10.30 5.43 -1.37
CA GLU A 2 11.55 5.66 -0.60
C GLU A 2 11.87 4.57 0.44
N LEU A 3 10.88 4.17 1.26
CA LEU A 3 11.06 3.15 2.29
C LEU A 3 11.49 1.79 1.71
N LYS A 4 10.84 1.34 0.63
CA LYS A 4 11.17 0.06 -0.02
C LYS A 4 12.63 0.04 -0.48
N THR A 5 13.07 1.12 -1.13
CA THR A 5 14.47 1.27 -1.57
C THR A 5 15.45 1.27 -0.40
N ILE A 6 15.11 1.90 0.73
CA ILE A 6 15.97 1.89 1.93
C ILE A 6 16.09 0.46 2.48
N LEU A 7 14.99 -0.28 2.58
CA LEU A 7 14.99 -1.65 3.11
C LEU A 7 15.82 -2.59 2.22
N GLU A 8 15.63 -2.52 0.90
CA GLU A 8 16.41 -3.30 -0.07
C GLU A 8 17.91 -3.00 0.04
N LYS A 9 18.30 -1.73 0.17
CA LYS A 9 19.71 -1.32 0.36
C LYS A 9 20.32 -1.85 1.65
N ASN A 10 19.51 -2.13 2.67
CA ASN A 10 19.94 -2.72 3.93
C ASN A 10 19.85 -4.26 3.93
N GLY A 11 19.63 -4.88 2.77
CA GLY A 11 19.56 -6.34 2.63
C GLY A 11 18.28 -6.95 3.18
N ILE A 12 17.22 -6.14 3.36
CA ILE A 12 15.90 -6.61 3.77
C ILE A 12 15.05 -6.74 2.51
N PRO A 13 14.86 -7.95 1.97
CA PRO A 13 14.04 -8.14 0.77
C PRO A 13 12.57 -7.88 1.10
N ILE A 14 11.89 -7.14 0.21
CA ILE A 14 10.47 -6.81 0.32
C ILE A 14 9.75 -7.43 -0.87
N GLU A 15 8.73 -8.24 -0.62
CA GLU A 15 7.99 -8.95 -1.68
C GLU A 15 6.96 -8.07 -2.40
N LEU A 16 6.60 -6.92 -1.84
CA LEU A 16 5.72 -5.93 -2.48
C LEU A 16 6.27 -5.48 -3.83
N THR A 17 5.49 -5.67 -4.89
CA THR A 17 5.84 -5.17 -6.23
C THR A 17 5.67 -3.65 -6.32
N GLU A 18 6.21 -3.04 -7.37
CA GLU A 18 6.00 -1.60 -7.62
C GLU A 18 4.51 -1.30 -7.85
N ASP A 19 3.82 -2.13 -8.65
CA ASP A 19 2.37 -2.00 -8.89
C ASP A 19 1.54 -2.08 -7.60
N GLU A 20 1.95 -2.92 -6.65
CA GLU A 20 1.28 -3.04 -5.36
C GLU A 20 1.51 -1.81 -4.47
N CYS A 21 2.71 -1.23 -4.51
CA CYS A 21 3.00 0.05 -3.86
C CYS A 21 2.16 1.19 -4.48
N ASP A 22 2.15 1.30 -5.80
CA ASP A 22 1.39 2.33 -6.52
C ASP A 22 -0.12 2.19 -6.26
N PHE A 23 -0.61 0.95 -6.20
CA PHE A 23 -1.99 0.66 -5.82
C PHE A 23 -2.32 1.21 -4.42
N LEU A 24 -1.47 0.97 -3.42
CA LEU A 24 -1.69 1.48 -2.06
C LEU A 24 -1.63 3.02 -1.99
N ASP A 25 -0.71 3.64 -2.72
CA ASP A 25 -0.60 5.10 -2.80
C ASP A 25 -1.86 5.72 -3.46
N SER A 26 -2.42 5.05 -4.47
CA SER A 26 -3.63 5.51 -5.18
C SER A 26 -4.88 5.60 -4.29
N ILE A 27 -4.96 4.78 -3.23
CA ILE A 27 -6.12 4.75 -2.31
C ILE A 27 -5.90 5.59 -1.06
N TYR A 28 -4.67 6.01 -0.76
CA TYR A 28 -4.35 6.74 0.47
C TYR A 28 -5.00 8.13 0.53
N LEU A 29 -4.81 8.96 -0.51
CA LEU A 29 -5.39 10.30 -0.57
C LEU A 29 -6.93 10.34 -0.56
N PRO A 30 -7.65 9.59 -1.42
CA PRO A 30 -9.12 9.63 -1.46
C PRO A 30 -9.78 9.10 -0.18
N THR A 31 -9.08 8.28 0.62
CA THR A 31 -9.58 7.80 1.92
C THR A 31 -9.33 8.77 3.06
N LYS A 32 -8.32 9.65 2.94
CA LYS A 32 -7.95 10.67 3.94
C LYS A 32 -8.66 12.01 3.75
N TYR A 33 -8.96 12.39 2.51
CA TYR A 33 -9.52 13.69 2.18
C TYR A 33 -10.88 13.52 1.47
N PRO A 34 -11.99 13.97 2.08
CA PRO A 34 -13.32 13.76 1.53
C PRO A 34 -13.58 14.55 0.23
N LEU A 35 -14.62 14.08 -0.47
CA LEU A 35 -15.13 14.62 -1.73
C LEU A 35 -15.40 16.14 -1.65
N GLY A 36 -14.95 16.89 -2.65
CA GLY A 36 -15.08 18.36 -2.72
C GLY A 36 -13.84 19.15 -2.29
N SER A 37 -12.77 18.46 -1.87
CA SER A 37 -11.42 19.06 -1.79
C SER A 37 -10.77 19.16 -3.18
N ALA A 38 -9.56 19.70 -3.29
CA ALA A 38 -8.83 19.90 -4.55
C ALA A 38 -8.38 18.61 -5.28
N LEU A 39 -9.00 17.46 -4.98
CA LEU A 39 -8.57 16.12 -5.37
C LEU A 39 -9.56 15.45 -6.34
N PRO A 40 -9.11 14.42 -7.08
CA PRO A 40 -9.91 13.72 -8.09
C PRO A 40 -11.21 13.13 -7.53
N TYR A 41 -12.25 13.07 -8.37
CA TYR A 41 -13.53 12.42 -8.04
C TYR A 41 -13.37 10.90 -8.08
N PHE A 42 -12.71 10.35 -7.07
CA PHE A 42 -12.40 8.94 -6.96
C PHE A 42 -12.65 8.47 -5.52
N TYR A 43 -13.39 7.38 -5.39
CA TYR A 43 -13.61 6.70 -4.13
C TYR A 43 -13.35 5.20 -4.35
N PRO A 44 -12.60 4.53 -3.46
CA PRO A 44 -12.38 3.10 -3.58
C PRO A 44 -13.71 2.34 -3.62
N ASP A 45 -13.89 1.50 -4.65
CA ASP A 45 -15.03 0.61 -4.73
C ASP A 45 -14.80 -0.66 -3.87
N LYS A 46 -15.79 -1.55 -3.88
CA LYS A 46 -15.76 -2.80 -3.11
C LYS A 46 -14.57 -3.69 -3.47
N ASP A 47 -14.19 -3.74 -4.74
CA ASP A 47 -13.14 -4.64 -5.21
C ASP A 47 -11.75 -4.08 -4.87
N ILE A 48 -11.58 -2.75 -4.97
CA ILE A 48 -10.40 -2.04 -4.48
C ILE A 48 -10.24 -2.28 -2.97
N CYS A 49 -11.30 -2.13 -2.18
CA CYS A 49 -11.27 -2.37 -0.73
C CYS A 49 -10.92 -3.82 -0.38
N LYS A 50 -11.47 -4.81 -1.10
CA LYS A 50 -11.10 -6.21 -0.86
C LYS A 50 -9.64 -6.48 -1.20
N LYS A 51 -9.18 -5.97 -2.35
CA LYS A 51 -7.79 -6.15 -2.79
C LYS A 51 -6.80 -5.52 -1.80
N SER A 52 -7.12 -4.35 -1.25
CA SER A 52 -6.25 -3.68 -0.27
C SER A 52 -6.16 -4.43 1.06
N ILE A 53 -7.26 -5.02 1.54
CA ILE A 53 -7.25 -5.85 2.76
C ILE A 53 -6.38 -7.08 2.56
N VAL A 54 -6.58 -7.83 1.46
CA VAL A 54 -5.80 -9.04 1.17
C VAL A 54 -4.30 -8.73 1.08
N LEU A 55 -3.95 -7.62 0.41
CA LEU A 55 -2.56 -7.16 0.30
C LEU A 55 -1.99 -6.80 1.69
N ALA A 56 -2.73 -6.06 2.51
CA ALA A 56 -2.29 -5.67 3.85
C ALA A 56 -2.07 -6.88 4.77
N GLU A 57 -2.95 -7.89 4.73
CA GLU A 57 -2.81 -9.12 5.49
C GLU A 57 -1.54 -9.88 5.12
N ARG A 58 -1.26 -9.99 3.81
CA ARG A 58 -0.03 -10.61 3.29
C ARG A 58 1.22 -9.91 3.82
N VAL A 59 1.28 -8.58 3.67
CA VAL A 59 2.42 -7.77 4.10
C VAL A 59 2.64 -7.85 5.61
N ILE A 60 1.58 -7.88 6.42
CA ILE A 60 1.70 -8.03 7.88
C ILE A 60 2.36 -9.37 8.24
N ILE A 61 2.04 -10.46 7.53
CA ILE A 61 2.64 -11.77 7.76
C ILE A 61 4.12 -11.76 7.36
N GLU A 62 4.44 -11.21 6.18
CA GLU A 62 5.82 -11.06 5.70
C GLU A 62 6.68 -10.30 6.71
N VAL A 63 6.21 -9.13 7.15
CA VAL A 63 6.93 -8.29 8.13
C VAL A 63 7.12 -9.06 9.44
N LYS A 64 6.09 -9.72 9.97
CA LYS A 64 6.20 -10.52 11.21
C LYS A 64 7.25 -11.63 11.13
N ASN A 65 7.46 -12.21 9.95
CA ASN A 65 8.49 -13.22 9.74
C ASN A 65 9.90 -12.62 9.69
N LEU A 66 10.04 -11.36 9.26
CA LEU A 66 11.32 -10.64 9.22
C LEU A 66 11.78 -10.14 10.60
N VAL A 67 10.86 -9.77 11.49
CA VAL A 67 11.20 -9.24 12.84
C VAL A 67 11.28 -10.31 13.94
N LYS A 68 11.14 -11.59 13.58
CA LYS A 68 11.31 -12.72 14.50
C LYS A 68 12.78 -13.07 14.70
#